data_AF-A0A957TTT8-F1
#
_entry.id   AF-A0A957TTT8-F1
#
_cell.length_a   1.000
_cell.length_b   1.000
_cell.length_c   1.000
_cell.angle_alpha   90.00
_cell.angle_beta   90.00
_cell.angle_gamma   90.00
#
_symmetry.space_group_name_H-M   'P 1'
#
loop_
_entity.id
_entity.type
_entity.pdbx_description
1 polymer ?
#
loop_
_entity_poly.entity_id
_entity_poly.type
_entity_poly.pdbx_seq_one_letter_code
_entity_poly.pdbx_strand_id
1 'polypeptide(L)'
;MTERKSVAPVATLPTRPVSLADRPPLAQSPFVAAAPWDEFVRNHPHGHLLQTSAWGALKSQFGWRDGGVALLDETGAIRAGALLLFRRTTALTIGYAPRGPLTNWQDHTQTAELFLQLQDTCQRAGAALLKIEPDLPDTPDHRAVLLGYGLRPSPQTVQPRSTIMLDITGDDDTIMQCMKSKWRYNVRLAQRKGVIVREATAADL
;
A
#
# COMPACT_ATOMS: atom_id res chain seq x y z
N MET A 1 -35.47 -4.12 10.64
CA MET A 1 -35.35 -2.65 10.74
C MET A 1 -33.90 -2.33 10.48
N THR A 2 -33.56 -2.10 9.21
CA THR A 2 -32.18 -2.04 8.73
C THR A 2 -31.77 -0.57 8.68
N GLU A 3 -31.01 -0.12 9.67
CA GLU A 3 -30.46 1.24 9.67
C GLU A 3 -29.50 1.39 8.49
N ARG A 4 -29.92 2.18 7.50
CA ARG A 4 -29.01 2.73 6.49
C ARG A 4 -28.12 3.73 7.20
N LYS A 5 -26.89 3.33 7.55
CA LYS A 5 -25.85 4.32 7.91
C LYS A 5 -25.63 5.21 6.69
N SER A 6 -26.05 6.46 6.82
CA SER A 6 -25.81 7.50 5.83
C SER A 6 -24.30 7.70 5.71
N VAL A 7 -23.73 7.32 4.57
CA VAL A 7 -22.33 7.65 4.23
C VAL A 7 -22.27 9.17 4.06
N ALA A 8 -21.44 9.84 4.85
CA ALA A 8 -21.21 11.28 4.72
C ALA A 8 -20.68 11.60 3.31
N PRO A 9 -21.06 12.74 2.70
CA PRO A 9 -20.56 13.10 1.37
C PRO A 9 -19.03 13.22 1.39
N VAL A 10 -18.36 12.42 0.56
CA VAL A 10 -16.92 12.55 0.34
C VAL A 10 -16.66 13.90 -0.30
N ALA A 11 -15.76 14.70 0.30
CA ALA A 11 -15.36 15.98 -0.25
C ALA A 11 -14.80 15.78 -1.66
N THR A 12 -15.48 16.34 -2.67
CA THR A 12 -15.03 16.31 -4.05
C THR A 12 -13.69 17.04 -4.15
N LEU A 13 -12.66 16.37 -4.66
CA LEU A 13 -11.37 17.01 -4.94
C LEU A 13 -11.59 18.21 -5.87
N PRO A 14 -11.00 19.39 -5.59
CA PRO A 14 -11.16 20.56 -6.45
C PRO A 14 -10.64 20.27 -7.85
N THR A 15 -11.49 20.43 -8.86
CA THR A 15 -11.14 20.30 -10.28
C THR A 15 -10.48 21.59 -10.76
N ARG A 16 -9.20 21.80 -10.44
CA ARG A 16 -8.40 22.85 -11.10
C ARG A 16 -7.35 22.22 -11.99
N PRO A 17 -7.38 22.43 -13.32
CA PRO A 17 -6.26 22.09 -14.17
C PRO A 17 -5.11 23.04 -13.80
N VAL A 18 -4.08 22.53 -13.13
CA VAL A 18 -2.82 23.26 -12.99
C VAL A 18 -1.99 22.97 -14.24
N SER A 19 -1.47 24.01 -14.87
CA SER A 19 -0.58 23.94 -16.03
C SER A 19 0.60 22.98 -15.77
N LEU A 20 0.77 21.98 -16.63
CA LEU A 20 1.89 21.03 -16.61
C LEU A 20 3.23 21.68 -17.01
N ALA A 21 3.20 22.85 -17.65
CA ALA A 21 4.38 23.47 -18.27
C ALA A 21 5.33 24.14 -17.26
N ASP A 22 4.86 24.46 -16.05
CA ASP A 22 5.60 25.32 -15.11
C ASP A 22 6.18 24.57 -13.90
N ARG A 23 6.08 23.24 -13.85
CA ARG A 23 6.56 22.46 -12.70
C ARG A 23 7.94 21.83 -12.96
N PRO A 24 8.92 22.02 -12.06
CA PRO A 24 10.21 21.35 -12.19
C PRO A 24 10.01 19.83 -12.13
N PRO A 25 10.78 19.05 -12.92
CA PRO A 25 10.75 17.60 -12.85
C PRO A 25 11.10 17.15 -11.43
N LEU A 26 10.53 16.04 -10.97
CA LEU A 26 10.90 15.46 -9.67
C LEU A 26 12.42 15.24 -9.65
N ALA A 27 13.12 15.96 -8.76
CA ALA A 27 14.48 15.61 -8.40
C ALA A 27 14.49 14.17 -7.86
N GLN A 28 15.57 13.42 -8.12
CA GLN A 28 15.73 12.02 -7.69
C GLN A 28 15.90 11.87 -6.16
N SER A 29 15.60 12.91 -5.38
CA SER A 29 15.71 12.87 -3.93
C SER A 29 14.56 12.04 -3.33
N PRO A 30 14.85 11.23 -2.30
CA PRO A 30 13.81 10.48 -1.62
C PRO A 30 12.79 11.46 -1.01
N PHE A 31 11.50 11.15 -1.17
CA PHE A 31 10.42 12.01 -0.67
C PHE A 31 10.46 12.18 0.86
N VAL A 32 10.94 11.16 1.58
CA VAL A 32 11.36 11.18 2.99
C VAL A 32 12.53 10.20 3.15
N ALA A 33 13.39 10.41 4.15
CA ALA A 33 14.41 9.43 4.51
C ALA A 33 13.80 8.04 4.81
N ALA A 34 14.53 6.98 4.45
CA ALA A 34 14.05 5.60 4.54
C ALA A 34 13.59 5.21 5.96
N ALA A 35 14.36 5.54 7.00
CA ALA A 35 14.07 5.10 8.37
C ALA A 35 12.76 5.68 8.94
N PRO A 36 12.50 7.01 8.91
CA PRO A 36 11.21 7.55 9.33
C PRO A 36 10.02 7.00 8.54
N TRP A 37 10.19 6.79 7.23
CA TRP A 37 9.15 6.22 6.39
C TRP A 37 8.84 4.77 6.75
N ASP A 38 9.86 3.93 6.94
CA ASP A 38 9.67 2.52 7.28
C ASP A 38 9.10 2.34 8.70
N GLU A 39 9.43 3.24 9.63
CA GLU A 39 8.80 3.27 10.95
C GLU A 39 7.30 3.62 10.85
N PHE A 40 6.94 4.61 10.03
CA PHE A 40 5.54 4.90 9.75
C PHE A 40 4.82 3.70 9.11
N VAL A 41 5.41 3.07 8.10
CA VAL A 41 4.84 1.89 7.43
C VAL A 41 4.64 0.75 8.43
N ARG A 42 5.61 0.49 9.32
CA ARG A 42 5.54 -0.56 10.34
C ARG A 42 4.38 -0.34 11.33
N ASN A 43 4.15 0.91 11.74
CA ASN A 43 3.15 1.25 12.75
C ASN A 43 1.76 1.56 12.18
N HIS A 44 1.63 1.70 10.85
CA HIS A 44 0.34 1.96 10.22
C HIS A 44 -0.55 0.70 10.25
N PRO A 45 -1.85 0.79 10.59
CA PRO A 45 -2.76 -0.37 10.65
C PRO A 45 -2.87 -1.18 9.35
N HIS A 46 -2.62 -0.53 8.22
CA HIS A 46 -2.58 -1.12 6.87
C HIS A 46 -1.17 -1.13 6.28
N GLY A 47 -0.15 -1.09 7.13
CA GLY A 47 1.25 -1.18 6.75
C GLY A 47 1.53 -2.45 5.95
N HIS A 48 2.31 -2.32 4.87
CA HIS A 48 2.58 -3.46 3.99
C HIS A 48 4.02 -3.40 3.45
N LEU A 49 4.67 -4.57 3.31
CA LEU A 49 6.05 -4.68 2.79
C LEU A 49 6.26 -3.89 1.49
N LEU A 50 5.26 -3.94 0.59
CA LEU A 50 5.28 -3.26 -0.72
C LEU A 50 5.29 -1.72 -0.62
N GLN A 51 5.05 -1.15 0.56
CA GLN A 51 5.16 0.27 0.83
C GLN A 51 6.49 0.64 1.52
N THR A 52 7.39 -0.30 1.81
CA THR A 52 8.69 -0.03 2.45
C THR A 52 9.72 0.56 1.49
N SER A 53 10.69 1.31 2.02
CA SER A 53 11.81 1.85 1.26
C SER A 53 12.64 0.74 0.58
N ALA A 54 12.85 -0.39 1.27
CA ALA A 54 13.54 -1.56 0.74
C ALA A 54 12.85 -2.14 -0.49
N TRP A 55 11.51 -2.12 -0.52
CA TRP A 55 10.76 -2.51 -1.71
C TRP A 55 10.98 -1.55 -2.88
N GLY A 56 10.98 -0.24 -2.62
CA GLY A 56 11.35 0.78 -3.60
C GLY A 56 12.73 0.53 -4.21
N ALA A 57 13.75 0.38 -3.35
CA ALA A 57 15.12 0.10 -3.77
C ALA A 57 15.25 -1.20 -4.57
N LEU A 58 14.55 -2.26 -4.17
CA LEU A 58 14.50 -3.51 -4.94
C LEU A 58 13.90 -3.27 -6.32
N LYS A 59 12.75 -2.60 -6.42
CA LYS A 59 12.08 -2.37 -7.70
C LYS A 59 12.86 -1.46 -8.64
N SER A 60 13.64 -0.52 -8.09
CA SER A 60 14.51 0.35 -8.88
C SER A 60 15.59 -0.40 -9.66
N GLN A 61 16.00 -1.59 -9.19
CA GLN A 61 16.90 -2.50 -9.93
C GLN A 61 16.22 -3.17 -11.14
N PHE A 62 14.88 -3.12 -11.24
CA PHE A 62 14.09 -3.73 -12.31
C PHE A 62 13.38 -2.70 -13.20
N GLY A 63 14.01 -1.54 -13.42
CA GLY A 63 13.54 -0.51 -14.35
C GLY A 63 12.33 0.28 -13.87
N TRP A 64 12.07 0.25 -12.56
CA TRP A 64 11.17 1.21 -11.91
C TRP A 64 11.99 2.39 -11.39
N ARG A 65 11.33 3.52 -11.19
CA ARG A 65 11.84 4.65 -10.42
C ARG A 65 10.95 4.82 -9.21
N ASP A 66 11.52 4.77 -8.04
CA ASP A 66 10.80 5.04 -6.80
C ASP A 66 10.64 6.55 -6.56
N GLY A 67 9.67 6.87 -5.72
CA GLY A 67 9.29 8.20 -5.27
C GLY A 67 8.18 8.04 -4.24
N GLY A 68 7.55 9.14 -3.85
CA GLY A 68 6.44 9.03 -2.92
C GLY A 68 5.95 10.37 -2.41
N VAL A 69 5.01 10.29 -1.48
CA VAL A 69 4.41 11.41 -0.78
C VAL A 69 4.33 11.05 0.70
N ALA A 70 4.68 12.00 1.57
CA ALA A 70 4.40 11.93 2.99
C ALA A 70 3.74 13.23 3.43
N LEU A 71 2.60 13.13 4.09
CA LEU A 71 2.00 14.22 4.83
C LEU A 71 2.56 14.20 6.25
N LEU A 72 3.04 15.35 6.69
CA LEU A 72 3.54 15.54 8.05
C LEU A 72 2.47 16.23 8.90
N ASP A 73 2.41 15.92 10.19
CA ASP A 73 1.66 16.70 11.16
C ASP A 73 2.49 17.90 11.67
N GLU A 74 1.92 18.66 12.61
CA GLU A 74 2.55 19.84 13.21
C GLU A 74 3.84 19.52 13.98
N THR A 75 4.02 18.27 14.40
CA THR A 75 5.23 17.80 15.10
C THR A 75 6.31 17.31 14.14
N GLY A 76 6.00 17.22 12.84
CA GLY A 76 6.87 16.67 11.81
C GLY A 76 6.76 15.15 11.66
N ALA A 77 5.83 14.49 12.35
CA ALA A 77 5.60 13.05 12.21
C ALA A 77 4.75 12.75 10.97
N ILE A 78 5.00 11.59 10.34
CA ILE A 78 4.24 11.17 9.14
C ILE A 78 2.86 10.71 9.57
N ARG A 79 1.82 11.34 9.02
CA ARG A 79 0.41 11.02 9.31
C ARG A 79 -0.29 10.25 8.19
N ALA A 80 0.20 10.37 6.96
CA ALA A 80 -0.26 9.63 5.79
C ALA A 80 0.77 9.68 4.67
N GLY A 81 0.71 8.76 3.71
CA GLY A 81 1.62 8.79 2.57
C GLY A 81 1.46 7.63 1.59
N ALA A 82 2.31 7.62 0.58
CA ALA A 82 2.49 6.45 -0.27
C ALA A 82 3.89 6.42 -0.89
N LEU A 83 4.48 5.22 -0.91
CA LEU A 83 5.53 4.88 -1.86
C LEU A 83 4.92 4.74 -3.24
N LEU A 84 5.50 5.44 -4.22
CA LEU A 84 5.13 5.42 -5.63
C LEU A 84 6.23 4.78 -6.46
N LEU A 85 5.83 3.87 -7.34
CA LEU A 85 6.69 3.26 -8.34
C LEU A 85 6.29 3.77 -9.72
N PHE A 86 7.24 4.38 -10.41
CA PHE A 86 7.05 4.90 -11.77
C PHE A 86 7.76 4.00 -12.78
N ARG A 87 7.07 3.62 -13.85
CA ARG A 87 7.67 2.89 -14.96
C ARG A 87 7.29 3.53 -16.28
N ARG A 88 8.30 3.86 -17.07
CA ARG A 88 8.12 4.29 -18.46
C ARG A 88 7.92 3.06 -19.34
N THR A 89 6.80 3.02 -20.04
CA THR A 89 6.54 2.12 -21.16
C THR A 89 6.91 2.84 -22.46
N THR A 90 6.75 2.18 -23.61
CA THR A 90 7.07 2.78 -24.92
C THR A 90 6.33 4.10 -25.18
N ALA A 91 5.10 4.26 -24.67
CA ALA A 91 4.25 5.43 -24.96
C ALA A 91 3.94 6.31 -23.74
N LEU A 92 3.96 5.75 -22.53
CA LEU A 92 3.45 6.41 -21.34
C LEU A 92 4.21 6.02 -20.07
N THR A 93 4.19 6.89 -19.07
CA THR A 93 4.65 6.56 -17.72
C THR A 93 3.46 6.14 -16.86
N ILE A 94 3.61 5.04 -16.12
CA ILE A 94 2.63 4.55 -15.15
C ILE A 94 3.16 4.86 -13.76
N GLY A 95 2.34 5.49 -12.91
CA GLY A 95 2.54 5.54 -11.47
C GLY A 95 1.76 4.41 -10.79
N TYR A 96 2.37 3.75 -9.81
CA TYR A 96 1.76 2.65 -9.08
C TYR A 96 2.06 2.73 -7.58
N ALA A 97 1.02 2.67 -6.75
CA ALA A 97 1.13 2.55 -5.29
C ALA A 97 0.66 1.13 -4.87
N PRO A 98 1.54 0.12 -4.85
CA PRO A 98 1.16 -1.23 -4.44
C PRO A 98 0.76 -1.28 -2.96
N ARG A 99 -0.44 -1.76 -2.63
CA ARG A 99 -0.95 -1.80 -1.24
C ARG A 99 -1.02 -0.45 -0.53
N GLY A 100 -0.84 0.65 -1.27
CA GLY A 100 -1.02 2.02 -0.80
C GLY A 100 -2.23 2.70 -1.45
N PRO A 101 -2.51 3.95 -1.09
CA PRO A 101 -1.80 4.75 -0.08
C PRO A 101 -2.06 4.28 1.36
N LEU A 102 -1.18 4.68 2.27
CA LEU A 102 -1.33 4.53 3.72
C LEU A 102 -1.96 5.80 4.28
N THR A 103 -3.27 5.76 4.50
CA THR A 103 -4.08 6.89 4.97
C THR A 103 -5.18 6.40 5.89
N ASN A 104 -5.72 7.28 6.73
CA ASN A 104 -6.97 7.02 7.43
C ASN A 104 -8.15 7.34 6.51
N TRP A 105 -8.76 6.30 5.92
CA TRP A 105 -9.89 6.44 4.99
C TRP A 105 -11.17 7.04 5.60
N GLN A 106 -11.25 7.16 6.93
CA GLN A 106 -12.33 7.86 7.64
C GLN A 106 -12.02 9.36 7.81
N ASP A 107 -10.75 9.75 7.75
CA ASP A 107 -10.34 11.16 7.71
C ASP A 107 -10.31 11.64 6.25
N HIS A 108 -11.45 12.17 5.81
CA HIS A 108 -11.60 12.63 4.43
C HIS A 108 -10.73 13.84 4.10
N THR A 109 -10.37 14.66 5.09
CA THR A 109 -9.53 15.85 4.91
C THR A 109 -8.09 15.44 4.66
N GLN A 110 -7.53 14.58 5.53
CA GLN A 110 -6.18 14.01 5.35
C GLN A 110 -6.10 13.25 4.03
N THR A 111 -7.10 12.41 3.73
CA THR A 111 -7.09 11.60 2.52
C THR A 111 -7.19 12.48 1.25
N ALA A 112 -8.03 13.53 1.26
CA ALA A 112 -8.11 14.47 0.13
C ALA A 112 -6.78 15.21 -0.10
N GLU A 113 -6.14 15.70 0.97
CA GLU A 113 -4.82 16.32 0.90
C GLU A 113 -3.78 15.37 0.31
N LEU A 114 -3.79 14.10 0.72
CA LEU A 114 -2.89 13.09 0.20
C LEU A 114 -3.10 12.88 -1.30
N PHE A 115 -4.35 12.73 -1.76
CA PHE A 115 -4.64 12.56 -3.18
C PHE A 115 -4.24 13.76 -4.03
N LEU A 116 -4.33 14.99 -3.53
CA LEU A 116 -3.81 16.17 -4.22
C LEU A 116 -2.28 16.10 -4.40
N GLN A 117 -1.55 15.71 -3.36
CA GLN A 117 -0.09 15.55 -3.42
C GLN A 117 0.33 14.37 -4.30
N LEU A 118 -0.42 13.27 -4.30
CA LEU A 118 -0.21 12.13 -5.19
C LEU A 118 -0.42 12.52 -6.65
N GLN A 119 -1.48 13.27 -6.93
CA GLN A 119 -1.78 13.78 -8.28
C GLN A 119 -0.66 14.69 -8.77
N ASP A 120 -0.25 15.66 -7.95
CA ASP A 120 0.85 16.59 -8.26
C ASP A 120 2.17 15.84 -8.51
N THR A 121 2.50 14.87 -7.66
CA THR A 121 3.69 14.03 -7.82
C THR A 121 3.63 13.19 -9.10
N CYS A 122 2.48 12.60 -9.43
CA CYS A 122 2.29 11.87 -10.68
C CYS A 122 2.41 12.77 -11.91
N GLN A 123 1.86 13.99 -11.85
CA GLN A 123 1.96 14.98 -12.93
C GLN A 123 3.41 15.39 -13.17
N ARG A 124 4.18 15.71 -12.12
CA ARG A 124 5.62 16.00 -12.23
C ARG A 124 6.44 14.82 -12.75
N ALA A 125 6.00 13.59 -12.46
CA ALA A 125 6.61 12.38 -13.01
C ALA A 125 6.24 12.10 -14.47
N GLY A 126 5.35 12.89 -15.07
CA GLY A 126 4.80 12.65 -16.41
C GLY A 126 3.95 11.37 -16.47
N ALA A 127 3.39 10.92 -15.35
CA ALA A 127 2.58 9.72 -15.28
C ALA A 127 1.21 9.97 -15.92
N ALA A 128 0.86 9.15 -16.92
CA ALA A 128 -0.43 9.21 -17.59
C ALA A 128 -1.57 8.66 -16.70
N LEU A 129 -1.24 7.79 -15.75
CA LEU A 129 -2.16 7.25 -14.77
C LEU A 129 -1.45 6.94 -13.45
N LEU A 130 -2.23 6.98 -12.37
CA LEU A 130 -1.89 6.40 -11.08
C LEU A 130 -2.78 5.18 -10.84
N LYS A 131 -2.17 4.01 -10.63
CA LYS A 131 -2.87 2.82 -10.14
C LYS A 131 -2.60 2.66 -8.65
N ILE A 132 -3.66 2.38 -7.88
CA ILE A 132 -3.54 2.02 -6.47
C ILE A 132 -4.28 0.71 -6.21
N GLU A 133 -3.82 -0.05 -5.21
CA GLU A 133 -4.47 -1.28 -4.75
C GLU A 133 -4.41 -1.29 -3.22
N PRO A 134 -5.11 -0.37 -2.52
CA PRO A 134 -5.01 -0.24 -1.07
C PRO A 134 -5.48 -1.50 -0.38
N ASP A 135 -4.97 -1.76 0.83
CA ASP A 135 -5.40 -2.90 1.64
C ASP A 135 -6.74 -2.64 2.35
N LEU A 136 -7.76 -2.35 1.53
CA LEU A 136 -9.13 -2.11 1.94
C LEU A 136 -10.03 -3.29 1.57
N PRO A 137 -10.91 -3.75 2.49
CA PRO A 137 -11.95 -4.70 2.15
C PRO A 137 -12.82 -4.22 1.00
N ASP A 138 -13.17 -5.13 0.09
CA ASP A 138 -13.98 -4.80 -1.08
C ASP A 138 -15.47 -4.70 -0.74
N THR A 139 -15.89 -3.54 -0.19
CA THR A 139 -17.27 -3.24 0.20
C THR A 139 -17.86 -2.11 -0.64
N PRO A 140 -19.20 -2.01 -0.77
CA PRO A 140 -19.85 -0.89 -1.48
C PRO A 140 -19.41 0.49 -0.96
N ASP A 141 -19.26 0.64 0.36
CA ASP A 141 -18.86 1.90 0.99
C ASP A 141 -17.42 2.28 0.63
N HIS A 142 -16.47 1.34 0.70
CA HIS A 142 -15.09 1.61 0.29
C HIS A 142 -14.98 1.91 -1.20
N ARG A 143 -15.77 1.25 -2.05
CA ARG A 143 -15.85 1.59 -3.48
C ARG A 143 -16.34 3.02 -3.69
N ALA A 144 -17.38 3.44 -2.97
CA ALA A 144 -17.90 4.79 -3.04
C ALA A 144 -16.86 5.84 -2.60
N VAL A 145 -16.11 5.56 -1.53
CA VAL A 145 -15.00 6.42 -1.09
C VAL A 145 -13.94 6.57 -2.17
N LEU A 146 -13.47 5.48 -2.77
CA LEU A 146 -12.47 5.51 -3.85
C LEU A 146 -12.98 6.27 -5.08
N LEU A 147 -14.24 6.05 -5.49
CA LEU A 147 -14.87 6.79 -6.58
C LEU A 147 -14.96 8.30 -6.28
N GLY A 148 -15.22 8.68 -5.02
CA GLY A 148 -15.25 10.08 -4.57
C GLY A 148 -13.92 10.81 -4.75
N TYR A 149 -12.79 10.09 -4.68
CA TYR A 149 -11.46 10.62 -5.00
C TYR A 149 -11.10 10.57 -6.49
N GLY A 150 -12.07 10.28 -7.37
CA GLY A 150 -11.88 10.26 -8.83
C GLY A 150 -11.21 9.00 -9.36
N LEU A 151 -11.00 7.98 -8.52
CA LEU A 151 -10.48 6.69 -8.95
C LEU A 151 -11.56 5.92 -9.70
N ARG A 152 -11.11 5.02 -10.59
CA ARG A 152 -12.01 4.11 -11.31
C ARG A 152 -11.57 2.67 -11.10
N PRO A 153 -12.51 1.71 -10.98
CA PRO A 153 -12.15 0.29 -10.94
C PRO A 153 -11.33 -0.10 -12.16
N SER A 154 -10.23 -0.81 -11.92
CA SER A 154 -9.40 -1.37 -12.98
C SER A 154 -9.78 -2.83 -13.19
N PRO A 155 -9.95 -3.29 -14.45
CA PRO A 155 -10.24 -4.69 -14.72
C PRO A 155 -9.02 -5.60 -14.46
N GLN A 156 -7.82 -5.02 -14.44
CA GLN A 156 -6.59 -5.72 -14.14
C GLN A 156 -6.23 -5.55 -12.67
N THR A 157 -5.90 -6.65 -11.99
CA THR A 157 -5.30 -6.63 -10.65
C THR A 157 -3.87 -7.13 -10.75
N VAL A 158 -2.94 -6.43 -10.11
CA VAL A 158 -1.54 -6.87 -9.96
C VAL A 158 -1.40 -7.68 -8.68
N GLN A 159 -2.05 -7.26 -7.59
CA GLN A 159 -2.09 -8.01 -6.34
C GLN A 159 -3.26 -9.01 -6.29
N PRO A 160 -3.09 -10.14 -5.57
CA PRO A 160 -4.21 -11.03 -5.25
C PRO A 160 -5.32 -10.30 -4.48
N ARG A 161 -6.58 -10.52 -4.88
CA ARG A 161 -7.77 -9.91 -4.26
C ARG A 161 -8.22 -10.58 -2.97
N SER A 162 -7.79 -11.81 -2.74
CA SER A 162 -8.18 -12.60 -1.57
C SER A 162 -6.94 -13.25 -0.98
N THR A 163 -6.74 -13.03 0.31
CA THR A 163 -5.62 -13.55 1.08
C THR A 163 -6.18 -14.29 2.28
N ILE A 164 -5.62 -15.45 2.59
CA ILE A 164 -5.91 -16.16 3.84
C ILE A 164 -4.92 -15.64 4.88
N MET A 165 -5.44 -14.96 5.90
CA MET A 165 -4.63 -14.49 7.03
C MET A 165 -4.78 -15.46 8.20
N LEU A 166 -3.66 -15.85 8.79
CA LEU A 166 -3.63 -16.63 10.03
C LEU A 166 -3.08 -15.74 11.14
N ASP A 167 -3.83 -15.61 12.22
CA ASP A 167 -3.34 -14.95 13.43
C ASP A 167 -2.31 -15.86 14.13
N ILE A 168 -1.11 -15.34 14.33
CA ILE A 168 0.02 -16.04 14.95
C ILE A 168 0.52 -15.32 16.22
N THR A 169 -0.31 -14.45 16.81
CA THR A 169 0.07 -13.68 18.01
C THR A 169 0.05 -14.49 19.31
N GLY A 170 -0.62 -15.64 19.32
CA GLY A 170 -0.68 -16.56 20.46
C GLY A 170 0.55 -17.48 20.58
N ASP A 171 0.55 -18.31 21.64
CA ASP A 171 1.55 -19.37 21.77
C ASP A 171 1.32 -20.53 20.77
N ASP A 172 2.32 -21.40 20.63
CA ASP A 172 2.28 -22.53 19.69
C ASP A 172 1.04 -23.42 19.88
N ASP A 173 0.62 -23.65 21.12
CA ASP A 173 -0.54 -24.48 21.43
C ASP A 173 -1.84 -23.80 20.99
N THR A 174 -1.97 -22.50 21.21
CA THR A 174 -3.11 -21.67 20.77
C THR A 174 -3.20 -21.66 19.25
N ILE A 175 -2.09 -21.39 18.57
CA ILE A 175 -2.02 -21.39 17.09
C ILE A 175 -2.38 -22.77 16.54
N MET A 176 -1.84 -23.84 17.14
CA MET A 176 -2.14 -25.20 16.74
C MET A 176 -3.63 -25.52 16.90
N GLN A 177 -4.28 -25.09 17.98
CA GLN A 177 -5.71 -25.32 18.22
C GLN A 177 -6.61 -24.70 17.15
N CYS A 178 -6.22 -23.57 16.57
CA CYS A 178 -6.94 -22.95 15.45
C CYS A 178 -6.87 -23.78 14.14
N MET A 179 -5.91 -24.70 14.01
CA MET A 179 -5.77 -25.55 12.83
C MET A 179 -6.80 -26.69 12.80
N LYS A 180 -7.12 -27.20 11.61
CA LYS A 180 -7.90 -28.46 11.49
C LYS A 180 -7.15 -29.64 12.12
N SER A 181 -7.88 -30.62 12.68
CA SER A 181 -7.29 -31.78 13.35
C SER A 181 -6.25 -32.54 12.51
N LYS A 182 -6.49 -32.69 11.21
CA LYS A 182 -5.54 -33.33 10.26
C LYS A 182 -4.21 -32.57 10.18
N TRP A 183 -4.24 -31.24 10.22
CA TRP A 183 -3.04 -30.41 10.13
C TRP A 183 -2.21 -30.51 11.40
N ARG A 184 -2.84 -30.42 12.57
CA ARG A 184 -2.18 -30.66 13.88
C ARG A 184 -1.52 -32.03 13.92
N TYR A 185 -2.20 -33.06 13.43
CA TYR A 185 -1.65 -34.41 13.35
C TYR A 185 -0.40 -34.47 12.46
N ASN A 186 -0.43 -33.83 11.29
CA ASN A 186 0.70 -33.83 10.34
C ASN A 186 1.92 -33.08 10.88
N VAL A 187 1.73 -31.94 11.55
CA VAL A 187 2.84 -31.21 12.21
C VAL A 187 3.52 -32.10 13.24
N ARG A 188 2.76 -32.74 14.14
CA ARG A 188 3.31 -33.67 15.14
C ARG A 188 3.94 -34.92 14.50
N LEU A 189 3.39 -35.38 13.38
CA LEU A 189 3.95 -36.51 12.63
C LEU A 189 5.32 -36.16 12.04
N ALA A 190 5.49 -34.96 11.46
CA ALA A 190 6.77 -34.49 10.94
C ALA A 190 7.84 -34.44 12.04
N GLN A 191 7.49 -33.91 13.23
CA GLN A 191 8.36 -33.92 14.40
C GLN A 191 8.77 -35.35 14.82
N ARG A 192 7.81 -36.28 14.93
CA ARG A 192 8.11 -37.69 15.26
C ARG A 192 8.98 -38.38 14.20
N LYS A 193 8.90 -37.94 12.95
CA LYS A 193 9.74 -38.44 11.85
C LYS A 193 11.13 -37.80 11.81
N GLY A 194 11.47 -36.93 12.76
CA GLY A 194 12.79 -36.30 12.83
C GLY A 194 13.02 -35.25 11.75
N VAL A 195 11.96 -34.63 11.22
CA VAL A 195 12.11 -33.50 10.27
C VAL A 195 12.71 -32.31 11.01
N ILE A 196 13.78 -31.73 10.45
CA ILE A 196 14.47 -30.57 10.99
C ILE A 196 14.29 -29.39 10.03
N VAL A 197 14.05 -28.20 10.58
CA VAL A 197 13.96 -26.94 9.84
C VAL A 197 15.13 -26.05 10.25
N ARG A 198 15.77 -25.41 9.27
CA ARG A 198 16.82 -24.40 9.48
C ARG A 198 16.57 -23.21 8.56
N GLU A 199 17.11 -22.06 8.93
CA GLU A 199 17.15 -20.92 8.02
C GLU A 199 18.08 -21.23 6.83
N ALA A 200 17.63 -20.84 5.64
CA ALA A 200 18.41 -20.96 4.41
C ALA A 200 19.31 -19.72 4.26
N THR A 201 20.47 -19.91 3.64
CA THR A 201 21.42 -18.83 3.33
C THR A 201 21.50 -18.60 1.83
N ALA A 202 22.20 -17.54 1.41
CA ALA A 202 22.43 -17.29 -0.01
C ALA A 202 23.16 -18.44 -0.73
N ALA A 203 23.90 -19.28 0.00
CA ALA A 203 24.56 -20.47 -0.57
C ALA A 203 23.58 -21.62 -0.90
N ASP A 204 22.34 -21.55 -0.43
CA ASP A 204 21.28 -22.54 -0.70
C ASP A 204 20.40 -22.17 -1.93
N LEU A 205 20.60 -21.00 -2.56
CA LEU A 205 19.83 -20.48 -3.71
C LEU A 205 20.48 -20.80 -5.06
#